data_AF-A0A3D0QBN7-F1
#
_entry.id   AF-A0A3D0QBN7-F1
#
_cell.length_a   1.000
_cell.length_b   1.000
_cell.length_c   1.000
_cell.angle_alpha   90.00
_cell.angle_beta   90.00
_cell.angle_gamma   90.00
#
_symmetry.space_group_name_H-M   'P 1'
#
loop_
_entity.id
_entity.type
_entity.pdbx_description
1 polymer ?
#
loop_
_entity_poly.entity_id
_entity_poly.type
_entity_poly.pdbx_seq_one_letter_code
_entity_poly.pdbx_strand_id
1 'polypeptide(L)'
;MVQAAEQTKKPKGSVIITAERCKGCGFCVEFCPPEVLELSAEYNSKGYHPPILAKRDQCTGCDICGMVCPDFAIYGYMIKKSNKEA
;
A
#
# COMPACT_ATOMS: atom_id res chain seq x y z
N MET A 1 -25.66 6.44 19.85
CA MET A 1 -25.46 5.05 19.40
C MET A 1 -25.71 5.03 17.90
N VAL A 2 -24.68 5.27 17.07
CA VAL A 2 -24.87 5.18 15.61
C VAL A 2 -24.36 3.81 15.16
N GLN A 3 -25.32 2.96 14.80
CA GLN A 3 -25.11 1.59 14.37
C GLN A 3 -24.71 1.50 12.89
N ALA A 4 -24.01 0.41 12.59
CA ALA A 4 -23.95 -0.32 11.32
C ALA A 4 -23.35 0.41 10.10
N ALA A 5 -22.04 0.21 9.88
CA ALA A 5 -21.40 0.48 8.60
C ALA A 5 -21.84 -0.54 7.54
N GLU A 6 -22.66 -0.10 6.59
CA GLU A 6 -23.06 -0.84 5.38
C GLU A 6 -21.87 -1.45 4.64
N GLN A 7 -21.95 -2.76 4.34
CA GLN A 7 -20.95 -3.48 3.56
C GLN A 7 -21.14 -3.23 2.06
N THR A 8 -20.67 -2.08 1.57
CA THR A 8 -20.45 -1.85 0.14
C THR A 8 -19.18 -2.58 -0.31
N LYS A 9 -19.18 -3.21 -1.50
CA LYS A 9 -18.01 -3.93 -2.06
C LYS A 9 -16.81 -2.99 -2.14
N LYS A 10 -15.91 -3.05 -1.15
CA LYS A 10 -14.71 -2.20 -1.12
C LYS A 10 -13.79 -2.55 -2.31
N PRO A 11 -13.27 -1.54 -3.03
CA PRO A 11 -12.26 -1.77 -4.05
C PRO A 11 -11.03 -2.42 -3.42
N LYS A 12 -10.46 -3.42 -4.10
CA LYS A 12 -9.25 -4.12 -3.67
C LYS A 12 -8.08 -3.73 -4.57
N GLY A 13 -6.95 -3.47 -3.95
CA GLY A 13 -5.70 -3.15 -4.62
C GLY A 13 -4.51 -3.79 -3.95
N SER A 14 -3.34 -3.46 -4.47
CA SER A 14 -2.05 -3.83 -3.90
C SER A 14 -1.03 -2.77 -4.28
N VAL A 15 0.20 -2.94 -3.83
CA VAL A 15 1.33 -2.05 -4.12
C VAL A 15 2.49 -2.86 -4.68
N ILE A 16 3.28 -2.23 -5.55
CA ILE A 16 4.61 -2.72 -5.93
C ILE A 16 5.63 -1.80 -5.30
N ILE A 17 6.67 -2.39 -4.71
CA ILE A 17 7.70 -1.68 -3.96
C ILE A 17 9.06 -2.07 -4.52
N THR A 18 9.79 -1.10 -5.03
CA THR A 18 11.20 -1.26 -5.42
C THR A 18 12.06 -0.89 -4.21
N ALA A 19 12.31 -1.88 -3.35
CA ALA A 19 13.03 -1.69 -2.07
C ALA A 19 14.34 -0.90 -2.23
N GLU A 20 15.10 -1.18 -3.29
CA GLU A 20 16.40 -0.55 -3.57
C GLU A 20 16.31 0.94 -3.96
N ARG A 21 15.14 1.43 -4.36
CA ARG A 21 14.91 2.87 -4.58
C ARG A 21 14.49 3.60 -3.32
N CYS A 22 13.92 2.89 -2.34
CA CYS A 22 13.40 3.50 -1.13
C CYS A 22 14.51 4.14 -0.27
N LYS A 23 14.21 5.34 0.25
CA LYS A 23 15.06 6.12 1.16
C LYS A 23 14.53 6.20 2.59
N GLY A 24 13.51 5.39 2.93
CA GLY A 24 13.00 5.28 4.29
C GLY A 24 12.28 6.53 4.82
N CYS A 25 11.77 7.42 3.97
CA CYS A 25 11.14 8.67 4.41
C CYS A 25 9.79 8.51 5.13
N GLY A 26 9.12 7.37 4.97
CA GLY A 26 7.84 7.08 5.64
C GLY A 26 6.60 7.79 5.08
N PHE A 27 6.71 8.66 4.08
CA PHE A 27 5.53 9.39 3.54
C PHE A 27 4.42 8.48 3.04
N CYS A 28 4.78 7.36 2.40
CA CYS A 28 3.78 6.39 1.95
C CYS A 28 2.99 5.76 3.10
N VAL A 29 3.56 5.65 4.31
CA VAL A 29 2.90 5.15 5.51
C VAL A 29 1.96 6.22 6.06
N GLU A 30 2.48 7.44 6.25
CA GLU A 30 1.75 8.58 6.82
C GLU A 30 0.52 8.98 5.99
N PHE A 31 0.67 9.04 4.66
CA PHE A 31 -0.41 9.50 3.78
C PHE A 31 -1.30 8.38 3.25
N CYS A 32 -1.17 7.16 3.76
CA CYS A 32 -2.02 6.04 3.34
C CYS A 32 -3.41 6.18 3.97
N PRO A 33 -4.50 6.53 3.23
CA PRO A 33 -5.80 6.74 3.87
C PRO A 33 -6.38 5.49 4.58
N PRO A 34 -6.20 4.26 4.08
CA PRO A 34 -6.63 3.06 4.80
C PRO A 34 -5.59 2.54 5.81
N GLU A 35 -4.47 3.24 6.01
CA GLU A 35 -3.43 2.90 7.01
C GLU A 35 -2.95 1.44 6.90
N VAL A 36 -2.62 1.02 5.67
CA VAL A 36 -2.28 -0.38 5.36
C VAL A 36 -0.79 -0.65 5.16
N LEU A 37 0.03 0.41 5.17
CA LEU A 37 1.47 0.35 4.98
C LEU A 37 2.18 0.52 6.32
N GLU A 38 3.30 -0.17 6.49
CA GLU A 38 4.20 -0.04 7.64
C GLU A 38 5.65 -0.09 7.14
N LEU A 39 6.60 0.44 7.90
CA LEU A 39 8.02 0.26 7.57
C LEU A 39 8.47 -1.16 7.95
N SER A 40 9.19 -1.83 7.04
CA SER A 40 9.75 -3.15 7.32
C SER A 40 10.75 -3.09 8.48
N ALA A 41 10.86 -4.17 9.25
CA ALA A 41 11.98 -4.37 10.17
C ALA A 41 13.29 -4.66 9.41
N GLU A 42 13.20 -5.11 8.15
CA GLU A 42 14.35 -5.43 7.31
C GLU A 42 14.94 -4.18 6.64
N TYR A 43 16.22 -4.28 6.29
CA TYR A 43 16.95 -3.24 5.57
C TYR A 43 17.11 -3.59 4.10
N ASN A 44 17.06 -2.58 3.23
CA ASN A 44 17.58 -2.70 1.86
C ASN A 44 19.11 -2.61 1.83
N SER A 45 19.73 -2.74 0.65
CA SER A 45 21.20 -2.71 0.53
C SER A 45 21.85 -1.39 1.01
N LYS A 46 21.05 -0.32 1.12
CA LYS A 46 21.47 1.03 1.52
C LYS A 46 21.22 1.32 3.00
N GLY A 47 20.67 0.37 3.76
CA GLY A 47 20.37 0.53 5.18
C GLY A 47 19.07 1.28 5.48
N TYR A 48 18.15 1.41 4.52
CA TYR A 48 16.81 1.96 4.78
C TYR A 48 15.79 0.86 5.02
N HIS A 49 14.75 1.16 5.80
CA HIS A 49 13.58 0.31 5.99
C HIS A 49 12.54 0.58 4.89
N PRO A 50 12.37 -0.29 3.89
CA PRO A 50 11.35 -0.10 2.86
C PRO A 50 9.95 -0.36 3.43
N PRO A 51 8.90 0.26 2.89
CA PRO A 51 7.54 -0.04 3.32
C PRO A 51 7.15 -1.48 2.97
N ILE A 52 6.21 -2.03 3.73
CA ILE A 52 5.51 -3.29 3.49
C ILE A 52 4.01 -3.06 3.53
N LEU A 53 3.27 -3.90 2.80
CA LEU A 53 1.81 -3.92 2.87
C LEU A 53 1.35 -4.83 4.01
N ALA A 54 1.16 -4.25 5.20
CA ALA A 54 0.77 -4.94 6.43
C ALA A 54 -0.68 -5.42 6.40
N LYS A 55 -1.61 -4.59 5.92
CA LYS A 55 -3.06 -4.89 5.84
C LYS A 55 -3.52 -5.06 4.39
N ARG A 56 -3.10 -6.17 3.76
CA ARG A 56 -3.29 -6.43 2.32
C ARG A 56 -4.75 -6.37 1.86
N ASP A 57 -5.67 -6.80 2.71
CA ASP A 57 -7.10 -6.89 2.44
C ASP A 57 -7.82 -5.53 2.41
N GLN A 58 -7.19 -4.50 2.97
CA GLN A 58 -7.74 -3.14 3.10
C GLN A 58 -7.16 -2.16 2.07
N CYS A 59 -6.13 -2.57 1.32
CA CYS A 59 -5.57 -1.75 0.27
C CYS A 59 -6.61 -1.51 -0.83
N THR A 60 -6.83 -0.25 -1.19
CA THR A 60 -7.79 0.13 -2.24
C THR A 60 -7.15 0.25 -3.62
N GLY A 61 -5.81 0.35 -3.69
CA GLY A 61 -5.08 0.60 -4.93
C GLY A 61 -5.19 2.05 -5.42
N CYS A 62 -5.45 3.01 -4.53
CA CYS A 62 -5.61 4.44 -4.85
C CYS A 62 -4.34 5.17 -5.32
N ASP A 63 -3.16 4.54 -5.21
CA ASP A 63 -1.86 5.07 -5.64
C ASP A 63 -1.40 6.39 -4.98
N ILE A 64 -2.02 6.83 -3.88
CA ILE A 64 -1.54 7.99 -3.11
C ILE A 64 -0.12 7.77 -2.62
N CYS A 65 0.23 6.55 -2.20
CA CYS A 65 1.59 6.21 -1.79
C CYS A 65 2.63 6.45 -2.89
N GLY A 66 2.27 6.23 -4.17
CA GLY A 66 3.14 6.51 -5.31
C GLY A 66 3.23 8.00 -5.62
N MET A 67 2.10 8.72 -5.54
CA MET A 67 2.06 10.18 -5.77
C MET A 67 2.90 10.98 -4.76
N VAL A 68 2.97 10.54 -3.49
CA VAL A 68 3.75 11.22 -2.45
C VAL A 68 5.21 10.74 -2.37
N CYS A 69 5.58 9.68 -3.10
CA CYS A 69 6.93 9.13 -3.02
C CYS A 69 7.90 9.93 -3.89
N PRO A 70 8.89 10.65 -3.30
CA PRO A 70 9.82 11.47 -4.08
C PRO A 70 10.78 10.63 -4.95
N ASP A 71 10.98 9.36 -4.59
CA ASP A 71 11.91 8.44 -5.27
C ASP A 71 11.20 7.48 -6.25
N PHE A 72 9.88 7.57 -6.39
CA PHE A 72 9.06 6.62 -7.17
C PHE A 72 9.37 5.16 -6.82
N ALA A 73 9.58 4.89 -5.52
CA ALA A 73 9.95 3.58 -5.00
C ALA A 73 8.74 2.67 -4.76
N ILE A 74 7.53 3.21 -4.79
CA ILE A 74 6.28 2.49 -4.55
C ILE A 74 5.21 3.03 -5.51
N TYR A 75 4.29 2.16 -5.94
CA TYR A 75 3.04 2.57 -6.58
C TYR A 75 1.93 1.57 -6.25
N GLY A 76 0.70 2.06 -6.16
CA GLY A 76 -0.52 1.29 -5.95
C GLY A 76 -1.21 0.93 -7.27
N TYR A 77 -1.91 -0.19 -7.29
CA TYR A 77 -2.74 -0.60 -8.41
C TYR A 77 -4.00 -1.33 -7.93
N MET A 78 -5.08 -1.20 -8.69
CA MET A 78 -6.32 -1.94 -8.46
C MET A 78 -6.19 -3.38 -8.98
N ILE A 79 -6.64 -4.35 -8.18
CA ILE A 79 -6.68 -5.75 -8.60
C ILE A 79 -8.01 -5.98 -9.35
N LYS A 80 -7.91 -6.26 -10.66
CA LYS A 80 -9.07 -6.78 -11.41
C LYS A 80 -9.33 -8.21 -10.95
N LYS A 81 -10.56 -8.50 -10.51
CA LYS A 81 -10.95 -9.89 -10.23
C LYS A 81 -10.85 -10.68 -11.55
N SER A 82 -9.95 -11.66 -11.62
CA SER A 82 -10.01 -12.64 -12.70
C SER A 82 -11.26 -13.49 -12.46
N ASN A 83 -12.25 -13.41 -13.34
CA ASN A 83 -13.26 -14.45 -13.43
C ASN A 83 -12.54 -15.73 -13.88
N LYS A 84 -12.15 -16.56 -12.92
CA LYS A 84 -11.69 -17.92 -13.19
C LYS A 84 -12.81 -18.85 -12.74
N GLU A 85 -13.87 -18.86 -13.54
CA GLU A 85 -14.78 -19.99 -13.63
C GLU A 85 -14.20 -20.88 -14.73
N ALA A 86 -13.65 -22.02 -14.33
CA ALA A 86 -13.35 -23.17 -15.17
C ALA A 86 -13.88 -24.40 -14.43
#